data_AF-A0A8S3WKX6-F1
#
_entry.id   AF-A0A8S3WKX6-F1
#
_cell.length_a   1.000
_cell.length_b   1.000
_cell.length_c   1.000
_cell.angle_alpha   90.00
_cell.angle_beta   90.00
_cell.angle_gamma   90.00
#
_symmetry.space_group_name_H-M   'P 1'
#
loop_
_entity.id
_entity.type
_entity.pdbx_description
1 polymer ?
#
loop_
_entity_poly.entity_id
_entity_poly.type
_entity_poly.pdbx_seq_one_letter_code
_entity_poly.pdbx_strand_id
1 'polypeptide(L)'
;MKPGGSLCTVLATMFRFKSEQRWRKFDFQNPSRKDLNVQMMMEIESALMTAEIIRSPCVFIRPDVDKATANKVKDIVSNHQGEICDDEEDATHIIYPTVDPLEEEYARPVFRRGNHVLVHWYYLPDSHDTWSQTELPVEVPESANWECTRAEPWRVTATWALDLPQYNEWMNEEDYEVDAAGKKKVHKLRLSVDDLIPGTEPSSKAKKSKRKRSPSPPPQKHGKRKSRSSKRRDNDGEDEEDNASRDNTDTAPTPEIERTTETPAAAPVVPEPAPVTEAPATPAPAMDVHDDSQGKHSDSNTQETHY
;
A
#
# COMPACT_ATOMS: atom_id res chain seq x y z
N MET A 1 -2.73 -12.22 26.21
CA MET A 1 -3.89 -12.06 25.30
C MET A 1 -4.96 -11.28 26.05
N LYS A 2 -5.60 -10.27 25.44
CA LYS A 2 -6.74 -9.55 26.03
C LYS A 2 -8.03 -10.24 25.57
N PRO A 3 -9.01 -10.52 26.45
CA PRO A 3 -10.35 -10.94 26.03
C PRO A 3 -10.94 -9.92 25.04
N GLY A 4 -11.61 -10.40 23.98
CA GLY A 4 -12.16 -9.54 22.91
C GLY A 4 -11.13 -8.91 21.96
N GLY A 5 -9.82 -9.11 22.16
CA GLY A 5 -8.79 -8.60 21.25
C GLY A 5 -8.66 -9.43 19.96
N SER A 6 -7.99 -8.86 18.94
CA SER A 6 -7.82 -9.41 17.58
C SER A 6 -7.66 -10.93 17.52
N LEU A 7 -6.63 -11.49 18.17
CA LEU A 7 -6.35 -12.93 18.17
C LEU A 7 -7.49 -13.78 18.75
N CYS A 8 -8.24 -13.26 19.73
CA CYS A 8 -9.43 -13.95 20.25
C CYS A 8 -10.58 -13.93 19.24
N THR A 9 -10.82 -12.82 18.56
CA THR A 9 -11.84 -12.69 17.50
C THR A 9 -11.52 -13.61 16.31
N VAL A 10 -10.28 -13.59 15.81
CA VAL A 10 -9.78 -14.49 14.75
C VAL A 10 -10.03 -15.95 15.14
N LEU A 11 -9.53 -16.39 16.30
CA LEU A 11 -9.64 -17.79 16.71
C LEU A 11 -11.09 -18.21 16.97
N ALA A 12 -11.93 -17.34 17.55
CA ALA A 12 -13.35 -17.62 17.77
C ALA A 12 -14.09 -17.87 16.45
N THR A 13 -13.90 -16.99 15.45
CA THR A 13 -14.50 -17.14 14.12
C THR A 13 -13.98 -18.40 13.41
N MET A 14 -12.66 -18.65 13.44
CA MET A 14 -12.07 -19.88 12.89
C MET A 14 -12.66 -21.15 13.51
N PHE A 15 -12.81 -21.21 14.83
CA PHE A 15 -13.35 -22.38 15.52
C PHE A 15 -14.87 -22.54 15.33
N ARG A 16 -15.62 -21.44 15.15
CA ARG A 16 -17.03 -21.46 14.74
C ARG A 16 -17.16 -22.09 13.35
N PHE A 17 -16.50 -21.51 12.35
CA PHE A 17 -16.55 -21.97 10.96
C PHE A 17 -16.11 -23.43 10.81
N LYS A 18 -15.03 -23.83 11.50
CA LYS A 18 -14.57 -25.22 11.58
C LYS A 18 -15.66 -26.18 12.09
N SER A 19 -16.50 -25.74 13.03
CA SER A 19 -17.59 -26.54 13.61
C SER A 19 -18.76 -26.66 12.63
N GLU A 20 -19.16 -25.54 12.02
CA GLU A 20 -20.23 -25.46 11.01
C GLU A 20 -19.90 -26.33 9.78
N GLN A 21 -18.67 -26.21 9.26
CA GLN A 21 -18.14 -27.05 8.18
C GLN A 21 -17.74 -28.48 8.60
N ARG A 22 -17.96 -28.85 9.88
CA ARG A 22 -17.68 -30.17 10.48
C ARG A 22 -16.23 -30.67 10.28
N TRP A 23 -15.27 -29.75 10.16
CA TRP A 23 -13.88 -30.06 9.90
C TRP A 23 -13.20 -30.70 11.12
N ARG A 24 -12.55 -31.85 10.93
CA ARG A 24 -11.71 -32.48 11.98
C ARG A 24 -10.51 -31.59 12.33
N LYS A 25 -9.73 -31.20 11.31
CA LYS A 25 -8.62 -30.23 11.36
C LYS A 25 -8.81 -29.10 10.34
N PHE A 26 -8.19 -27.96 10.59
CA PHE A 26 -7.89 -26.98 9.55
C PHE A 26 -6.94 -27.60 8.52
N ASP A 27 -7.07 -27.20 7.26
CA ASP A 27 -6.21 -27.69 6.18
C ASP A 27 -6.14 -26.65 5.05
N PHE A 28 -5.13 -25.78 5.15
CA PHE A 28 -4.93 -24.66 4.21
C PHE A 28 -4.17 -25.07 2.95
N GLN A 29 -3.49 -26.22 2.97
CA GLN A 29 -2.68 -26.72 1.85
C GLN A 29 -3.51 -27.54 0.85
N ASN A 30 -4.65 -28.09 1.26
CA ASN A 30 -5.55 -28.83 0.39
C ASN A 30 -6.31 -27.91 -0.60
N PRO A 31 -6.05 -27.98 -1.93
CA PRO A 31 -6.69 -27.09 -2.91
C PRO A 31 -8.21 -27.23 -2.97
N SER A 32 -8.76 -28.43 -2.67
CA SER A 32 -10.22 -28.67 -2.65
C SER A 32 -10.95 -27.91 -1.53
N ARG A 33 -10.21 -27.23 -0.63
CA ARG A 33 -10.75 -26.34 0.41
C ARG A 33 -10.49 -24.86 0.15
N LYS A 34 -9.85 -24.48 -0.96
CA LYS A 34 -9.45 -23.09 -1.24
C LYS A 34 -10.59 -22.10 -0.97
N ASP A 35 -11.75 -22.34 -1.57
CA ASP A 35 -12.85 -21.37 -1.54
C ASP A 35 -13.51 -21.28 -0.15
N LEU A 36 -13.62 -22.40 0.58
CA LEU A 36 -14.05 -22.41 1.98
C LEU A 36 -13.02 -21.78 2.93
N ASN A 37 -11.72 -21.91 2.64
CA ASN A 37 -10.66 -21.23 3.39
C ASN A 37 -10.72 -19.72 3.14
N VAL A 38 -10.98 -19.27 1.90
CA VAL A 38 -11.21 -17.85 1.55
C VAL A 38 -12.46 -17.31 2.25
N GLN A 39 -13.58 -18.02 2.21
CA GLN A 39 -14.80 -17.65 2.95
C GLN A 39 -14.53 -17.49 4.44
N MET A 40 -13.75 -18.40 5.06
CA MET A 40 -13.36 -18.27 6.46
C MET A 40 -12.53 -17.00 6.73
N MET A 41 -11.66 -16.57 5.81
CA MET A 41 -10.92 -15.31 5.95
C MET A 41 -11.85 -14.09 5.86
N MET A 42 -12.81 -14.09 4.93
CA MET A 42 -13.82 -13.03 4.82
C MET A 42 -14.70 -12.93 6.08
N GLU A 43 -15.06 -14.06 6.70
CA GLU A 43 -15.76 -14.05 7.99
C GLU A 43 -14.89 -13.51 9.15
N ILE A 44 -13.58 -13.79 9.14
CA ILE A 44 -12.63 -13.25 10.13
C ILE A 44 -12.49 -11.74 9.97
N GLU A 45 -12.33 -11.26 8.74
CA GLU A 45 -12.26 -9.84 8.37
C GLU A 45 -13.52 -9.09 8.82
N SER A 46 -14.70 -9.60 8.45
CA SER A 46 -16.00 -9.06 8.88
C SER A 46 -16.15 -9.05 10.41
N ALA A 47 -15.70 -10.09 11.12
CA ALA A 47 -15.72 -10.13 12.58
C ALA A 47 -14.75 -9.13 13.23
N LEU A 48 -13.59 -8.85 12.60
CA LEU A 48 -12.64 -7.84 13.07
C LEU A 48 -13.15 -6.41 12.82
N MET A 49 -13.82 -6.15 11.69
CA MET A 49 -14.50 -4.88 11.42
C MET A 49 -15.66 -4.64 12.39
N THR A 50 -16.52 -5.65 12.60
CA THR A 50 -17.68 -5.58 13.51
C THR A 50 -17.26 -5.35 14.97
N ALA A 51 -16.04 -5.72 15.33
CA ALA A 51 -15.45 -5.49 16.66
C ALA A 51 -14.63 -4.19 16.76
N GLU A 52 -14.62 -3.34 15.71
CA GLU A 52 -13.82 -2.11 15.59
C GLU A 52 -12.30 -2.32 15.75
N ILE A 53 -11.82 -3.55 15.53
CA ILE A 53 -10.41 -3.95 15.68
C ILE A 53 -9.60 -3.56 14.44
N ILE A 54 -10.22 -3.63 13.27
CA ILE A 54 -9.76 -3.05 12.01
C ILE A 54 -10.90 -2.18 11.45
N ARG A 55 -10.57 -1.19 10.62
CA ARG A 55 -11.55 -0.33 9.93
C ARG A 55 -11.04 -0.06 8.52
N SER A 56 -11.93 -0.03 7.53
CA SER A 56 -11.59 0.40 6.18
C SER A 56 -11.07 1.84 6.17
N PRO A 57 -10.11 2.18 5.29
CA PRO A 57 -9.73 3.57 5.07
C PRO A 57 -10.90 4.38 4.52
N CYS A 58 -11.25 5.47 5.19
CA CYS A 58 -12.14 6.52 4.69
C CYS A 58 -11.25 7.66 4.19
N VAL A 59 -11.31 7.95 2.89
CA VAL A 59 -10.25 8.65 2.16
C VAL A 59 -10.78 9.95 1.56
N PHE A 60 -10.27 11.08 2.05
CA PHE A 60 -10.49 12.40 1.45
C PHE A 60 -9.37 12.70 0.46
N ILE A 61 -9.73 13.17 -0.75
CA ILE A 61 -8.76 13.51 -1.80
C ILE A 61 -8.74 15.02 -1.97
N ARG A 62 -7.60 15.66 -1.70
CA ARG A 62 -7.49 17.11 -1.70
C ARG A 62 -7.73 17.72 -3.09
N PRO A 63 -8.31 18.94 -3.17
CA PRO A 63 -8.53 19.63 -4.45
C PRO A 63 -7.27 20.01 -5.25
N ASP A 64 -6.06 19.88 -4.67
CA ASP A 64 -4.78 20.11 -5.34
C ASP A 64 -4.16 18.83 -5.96
N VAL A 65 -4.78 17.66 -5.76
CA VAL A 65 -4.47 16.45 -6.53
C VAL A 65 -5.05 16.58 -7.95
N ASP A 66 -4.28 16.24 -8.97
CA ASP A 66 -4.76 16.34 -10.36
C ASP A 66 -5.92 15.36 -10.63
N LYS A 67 -6.81 15.73 -11.56
CA LYS A 67 -8.04 14.98 -11.82
C LYS A 67 -7.81 13.55 -12.31
N ALA A 68 -6.71 13.26 -13.01
CA ALA A 68 -6.43 11.91 -13.50
C ALA A 68 -5.93 11.01 -12.35
N THR A 69 -5.06 11.53 -11.48
CA THR A 69 -4.63 10.84 -10.25
C THR A 69 -5.80 10.67 -9.28
N ALA A 70 -6.58 11.72 -9.02
CA ALA A 70 -7.73 11.68 -8.12
C ALA A 70 -8.76 10.62 -8.55
N ASN A 71 -9.07 10.53 -9.85
CA ASN A 71 -9.96 9.48 -10.36
C ASN A 71 -9.39 8.07 -10.10
N LYS A 72 -8.12 7.82 -10.45
CA LYS A 72 -7.46 6.52 -10.20
C LYS A 72 -7.50 6.14 -8.71
N VAL A 73 -7.24 7.09 -7.81
CA VAL A 73 -7.29 6.85 -6.36
C VAL A 73 -8.73 6.49 -5.94
N LYS A 74 -9.76 7.19 -6.43
CA LYS A 74 -11.17 6.82 -6.15
C LYS A 74 -11.50 5.41 -6.64
N ASP A 75 -11.09 5.07 -7.86
CA ASP A 75 -11.31 3.74 -8.45
C ASP A 75 -10.60 2.65 -7.63
N ILE A 76 -9.34 2.85 -7.24
CA ILE A 76 -8.58 1.86 -6.47
C ILE A 76 -9.15 1.68 -5.06
N VAL A 77 -9.37 2.78 -4.32
CA VAL A 77 -9.91 2.73 -2.94
C VAL A 77 -11.26 1.99 -2.90
N SER A 78 -12.17 2.32 -3.82
CA SER A 78 -13.49 1.69 -3.91
C SER A 78 -13.42 0.19 -4.24
N ASN A 79 -12.48 -0.22 -5.10
CA ASN A 79 -12.28 -1.63 -5.46
C ASN A 79 -11.64 -2.47 -4.35
N HIS A 80 -11.01 -1.84 -3.34
CA HIS A 80 -10.34 -2.52 -2.22
C HIS A 80 -11.04 -2.26 -0.87
N GLN A 81 -12.37 -2.09 -0.92
CA GLN A 81 -13.25 -1.96 0.27
C GLN A 81 -12.98 -0.73 1.15
N GLY A 82 -12.28 0.28 0.61
CA GLY A 82 -12.17 1.61 1.22
C GLY A 82 -13.32 2.53 0.81
N GLU A 83 -13.52 3.59 1.58
CA GLU A 83 -14.57 4.59 1.37
C GLU A 83 -13.96 5.92 0.90
N ILE A 84 -14.73 6.71 0.16
CA ILE A 84 -14.38 8.09 -0.21
C ILE A 84 -15.28 9.04 0.56
N CYS A 85 -14.69 9.97 1.32
CA CYS A 85 -15.41 11.06 1.97
C CYS A 85 -15.24 12.38 1.21
N ASP A 86 -16.25 13.24 1.30
CA ASP A 86 -16.27 14.57 0.67
C ASP A 86 -15.72 15.68 1.61
N ASP A 87 -15.62 15.42 2.92
CA ASP A 87 -15.16 16.36 3.95
C ASP A 87 -13.87 15.86 4.66
N GLU A 88 -12.93 16.76 4.97
CA GLU A 88 -11.61 16.43 5.55
C GLU A 88 -11.71 15.96 7.03
N GLU A 89 -12.76 16.34 7.77
CA GLU A 89 -12.91 15.99 9.20
C GLU A 89 -13.42 14.57 9.45
N ASP A 90 -14.14 13.95 8.49
CA ASP A 90 -14.57 12.55 8.55
C ASP A 90 -13.48 11.57 8.05
N ALA A 91 -12.39 12.08 7.48
CA ALA A 91 -11.34 11.28 6.87
C ALA A 91 -10.50 10.51 7.91
N THR A 92 -10.10 9.28 7.56
CA THR A 92 -8.97 8.61 8.22
C THR A 92 -7.66 8.84 7.45
N HIS A 93 -7.76 9.09 6.14
CA HIS A 93 -6.63 9.34 5.24
C HIS A 93 -6.91 10.57 4.35
N ILE A 94 -5.93 11.47 4.27
CA ILE A 94 -5.96 12.67 3.44
C ILE A 94 -4.90 12.52 2.35
N ILE A 95 -5.34 12.44 1.10
CA ILE A 95 -4.48 12.26 -0.07
C ILE A 95 -3.97 13.59 -0.58
N TYR A 96 -2.65 13.75 -0.54
CA TYR A 96 -1.88 14.82 -1.17
C TYR A 96 -1.39 14.40 -2.56
N PRO A 97 -0.92 15.34 -3.40
CA PRO A 97 -0.25 15.01 -4.66
C PRO A 97 0.90 14.00 -4.49
N THR A 98 1.30 13.37 -5.60
CA THR A 98 2.46 12.47 -5.64
C THR A 98 3.74 13.23 -5.29
N VAL A 99 4.59 12.63 -4.45
CA VAL A 99 5.95 13.12 -4.15
C VAL A 99 6.92 11.97 -4.37
N ASP A 100 8.07 12.26 -4.97
CA ASP A 100 9.09 11.25 -5.26
C ASP A 100 9.66 10.62 -3.97
N PRO A 101 9.88 9.28 -3.95
CA PRO A 101 10.62 8.60 -2.89
C PRO A 101 12.02 9.19 -2.65
N LEU A 102 12.50 9.13 -1.40
CA LEU A 102 13.84 9.59 -1.06
C LEU A 102 14.86 8.45 -1.15
N GLU A 103 16.04 8.69 -1.75
CA GLU A 103 17.13 7.70 -1.89
C GLU A 103 17.61 7.10 -0.55
N GLU A 104 17.35 7.77 0.58
CA GLU A 104 17.70 7.33 1.94
C GLU A 104 16.64 6.41 2.59
N GLU A 105 15.49 6.20 1.95
CA GLU A 105 14.37 5.40 2.46
C GLU A 105 14.40 3.98 1.89
N TYR A 106 15.28 3.13 2.42
CA TYR A 106 15.43 1.74 1.99
C TYR A 106 14.76 0.74 2.96
N ALA A 107 14.95 0.92 4.27
CA ALA A 107 14.29 0.12 5.30
C ALA A 107 14.03 0.89 6.60
N ARG A 108 13.22 0.32 7.51
CA ARG A 108 13.20 0.68 8.94
C ARG A 108 13.04 -0.57 9.83
N PRO A 109 13.67 -0.62 11.02
CA PRO A 109 13.38 -1.68 11.98
C PRO A 109 12.08 -1.39 12.73
N VAL A 110 11.18 -2.37 12.78
CA VAL A 110 9.89 -2.25 13.47
C VAL A 110 10.05 -2.53 14.96
N PHE A 111 10.62 -3.68 15.32
CA PHE A 111 10.94 -4.04 16.71
C PHE A 111 11.97 -5.17 16.83
N ARG A 112 12.57 -5.28 18.02
CA ARG A 112 13.53 -6.32 18.42
C ARG A 112 12.84 -7.41 19.24
N ARG A 113 13.17 -8.67 18.97
CA ARG A 113 12.73 -9.84 19.74
C ARG A 113 13.93 -10.74 20.05
N GLY A 114 14.58 -10.46 21.17
CA GLY A 114 15.87 -11.07 21.51
C GLY A 114 16.94 -10.67 20.48
N ASN A 115 17.64 -11.66 19.93
CA ASN A 115 18.72 -11.44 18.95
C ASN A 115 18.22 -11.20 17.51
N HIS A 116 16.91 -11.09 17.28
CA HIS A 116 16.34 -10.80 15.97
C HIS A 116 15.64 -9.43 15.96
N VAL A 117 15.61 -8.79 14.80
CA VAL A 117 14.87 -7.55 14.52
C VAL A 117 13.94 -7.82 13.34
N LEU A 118 12.69 -7.39 13.43
CA LEU A 118 11.79 -7.32 12.28
C LEU A 118 12.15 -6.05 11.49
N VAL A 119 12.49 -6.21 10.21
CA VAL A 119 12.85 -5.13 9.29
C VAL A 119 11.76 -4.98 8.26
N HIS A 120 11.19 -3.79 8.21
CA HIS A 120 10.25 -3.33 7.20
C HIS A 120 11.00 -2.68 6.04
N TRP A 121 10.52 -2.91 4.82
CA TRP A 121 11.14 -2.50 3.58
C TRP A 121 10.27 -1.43 2.94
N TYR A 122 10.83 -0.25 2.72
CA TYR A 122 10.08 0.90 2.24
C TYR A 122 9.41 0.61 0.89
N TYR A 123 8.17 1.06 0.75
CA TYR A 123 7.30 0.91 -0.41
C TYR A 123 6.89 -0.56 -0.70
N LEU A 124 7.06 -1.46 0.28
CA LEU A 124 6.46 -2.80 0.32
C LEU A 124 5.49 -2.88 1.52
N PRO A 125 4.41 -3.67 1.45
CA PRO A 125 3.51 -3.85 2.59
C PRO A 125 4.12 -4.76 3.68
N ASP A 126 3.58 -4.68 4.91
CA ASP A 126 4.05 -5.42 6.10
C ASP A 126 4.18 -6.96 5.88
N SER A 127 3.46 -7.56 4.92
CA SER A 127 3.63 -8.96 4.54
C SER A 127 5.01 -9.33 3.98
N HIS A 128 5.80 -8.33 3.56
CA HIS A 128 7.16 -8.48 3.03
C HIS A 128 8.25 -8.23 4.10
N ASP A 129 7.88 -7.88 5.34
CA ASP A 129 8.83 -7.70 6.44
C ASP A 129 9.66 -8.96 6.69
N THR A 130 10.96 -8.78 6.98
CA THR A 130 11.88 -9.90 7.20
C THR A 130 12.57 -9.86 8.57
N TRP A 131 12.79 -11.04 9.15
CA TRP A 131 13.53 -11.19 10.40
C TRP A 131 15.04 -11.24 10.14
N SER A 132 15.75 -10.22 10.62
CA SER A 132 17.21 -10.12 10.55
C SER A 132 17.88 -10.36 11.90
N GLN A 133 19.14 -10.79 11.90
CA GLN A 133 20.00 -10.90 13.10
C GLN A 133 21.07 -9.78 13.17
N THR A 134 21.05 -8.81 12.23
CA THR A 134 22.04 -7.73 12.14
C THR A 134 21.92 -6.73 13.30
N GLU A 135 23.06 -6.26 13.81
CA GLU A 135 23.10 -5.06 14.67
C GLU A 135 22.99 -3.81 13.79
N LEU A 136 21.96 -2.99 14.05
CA LEU A 136 21.60 -1.83 13.23
C LEU A 136 22.12 -0.54 13.88
N PRO A 137 22.45 0.51 13.10
CA PRO A 137 23.01 1.77 13.62
C PRO A 137 21.99 2.67 14.35
N VAL A 138 20.78 2.18 14.61
CA VAL A 138 19.67 2.90 15.26
C VAL A 138 19.14 2.13 16.47
N GLU A 139 18.57 2.86 17.44
CA GLU A 139 17.92 2.26 18.61
C GLU A 139 16.59 1.60 18.19
N VAL A 140 16.58 0.27 18.17
CA VAL A 140 15.42 -0.54 17.75
C VAL A 140 14.42 -0.69 18.92
N PRO A 141 13.12 -0.40 18.73
CA PRO A 141 12.10 -0.59 19.76
C PRO A 141 12.03 -2.03 20.27
N GLU A 142 11.79 -2.24 21.58
CA GLU A 142 11.54 -3.59 22.13
C GLU A 142 10.12 -4.11 21.82
N SER A 143 9.22 -3.23 21.40
CA SER A 143 7.84 -3.54 21.01
C SER A 143 7.39 -2.66 19.86
N ALA A 144 6.70 -3.26 18.88
CA ALA A 144 6.05 -2.53 17.79
C ALA A 144 4.78 -1.81 18.25
N ASN A 145 4.39 -0.76 17.53
CA ASN A 145 3.22 0.06 17.84
C ASN A 145 2.11 -0.06 16.78
N TRP A 146 1.41 -1.20 16.74
CA TRP A 146 0.23 -1.42 15.90
C TRP A 146 -1.03 -0.71 16.46
N GLU A 147 -0.94 0.61 16.65
CA GLU A 147 -2.05 1.46 17.11
C GLU A 147 -2.94 1.91 15.94
N CYS A 148 -3.87 1.06 15.50
CA CYS A 148 -4.89 1.35 14.48
C CYS A 148 -5.97 2.39 14.93
N THR A 149 -5.65 3.20 15.95
CA THR A 149 -6.53 4.16 16.64
C THR A 149 -5.80 5.48 16.89
N ARG A 150 -5.21 6.04 15.83
CA ARG A 150 -4.77 7.44 15.82
C ARG A 150 -5.97 8.38 15.94
N ALA A 151 -5.80 9.50 16.63
CA ALA A 151 -6.81 10.57 16.77
C ALA A 151 -6.75 11.62 15.64
N GLU A 152 -5.67 11.62 14.85
CA GLU A 152 -5.46 12.50 13.71
C GLU A 152 -5.43 11.66 12.42
N PRO A 153 -6.03 12.13 11.31
CA PRO A 153 -5.93 11.47 10.02
C PRO A 153 -4.48 11.39 9.54
N TRP A 154 -4.18 10.27 8.87
CA TRP A 154 -2.96 10.15 8.09
C TRP A 154 -2.99 11.14 6.93
N ARG A 155 -1.85 11.76 6.66
CA ARG A 155 -1.66 12.69 5.55
C ARG A 155 -0.59 12.06 4.67
N VAL A 156 -0.98 11.53 3.51
CA VAL A 156 -0.13 10.66 2.67
C VAL A 156 -0.13 11.12 1.21
N THR A 157 0.92 10.81 0.47
CA THR A 157 0.96 11.00 -0.98
C THR A 157 -0.01 10.07 -1.70
N ALA A 158 -0.49 10.48 -2.89
CA ALA A 158 -1.34 9.64 -3.73
C ALA A 158 -0.73 8.27 -4.09
N THR A 159 0.61 8.15 -4.11
CA THR A 159 1.31 6.87 -4.33
C THR A 159 0.91 5.77 -3.35
N TRP A 160 0.56 6.12 -2.10
CA TRP A 160 0.02 5.18 -1.10
C TRP A 160 -1.12 4.32 -1.63
N ALA A 161 -2.04 4.94 -2.38
CA ALA A 161 -3.18 4.26 -2.99
C ALA A 161 -2.89 3.77 -4.42
N LEU A 162 -1.89 4.32 -5.13
CA LEU A 162 -1.53 3.88 -6.49
C LEU A 162 -0.69 2.60 -6.49
N ASP A 163 0.08 2.35 -5.44
CA ASP A 163 0.98 1.19 -5.35
C ASP A 163 0.27 -0.06 -4.80
N LEU A 164 -0.81 0.14 -4.01
CA LEU A 164 -1.68 -0.89 -3.42
C LEU A 164 -2.07 -2.03 -4.41
N PRO A 165 -2.52 -1.78 -5.66
CA PRO A 165 -2.94 -2.85 -6.59
C PRO A 165 -1.80 -3.78 -7.03
N GLN A 166 -0.53 -3.40 -6.84
CA GLN A 166 0.61 -4.28 -7.13
C GLN A 166 0.72 -5.42 -6.12
N TYR A 167 0.22 -5.21 -4.90
CA TYR A 167 0.33 -6.18 -3.79
C TYR A 167 -1.02 -6.75 -3.34
N ASN A 168 -2.14 -6.09 -3.67
CA ASN A 168 -3.48 -6.41 -3.16
C ASN A 168 -3.51 -6.33 -1.61
N GLU A 169 -2.81 -5.35 -1.04
CA GLU A 169 -2.65 -5.11 0.39
C GLU A 169 -2.49 -3.60 0.62
N TRP A 170 -3.13 -3.06 1.67
CA TRP A 170 -3.01 -1.63 1.99
C TRP A 170 -1.57 -1.30 2.39
N MET A 171 -1.01 -0.25 1.79
CA MET A 171 0.39 0.13 1.98
C MET A 171 0.60 0.79 3.36
N ASN A 172 1.79 0.66 3.94
CA ASN A 172 2.10 1.19 5.27
C ASN A 172 2.15 2.73 5.25
N GLU A 173 1.33 3.40 6.07
CA GLU A 173 1.12 4.85 5.97
C GLU A 173 2.38 5.68 6.32
N GLU A 174 3.29 5.15 7.15
CA GLU A 174 4.55 5.82 7.50
C GLU A 174 5.54 5.90 6.31
N ASP A 175 5.37 5.09 5.26
CA ASP A 175 6.17 5.18 4.03
C ASP A 175 5.79 6.39 3.17
N TYR A 176 4.53 6.80 3.22
CA TYR A 176 3.95 7.81 2.33
C TYR A 176 3.60 9.11 3.06
N GLU A 177 3.86 9.19 4.38
CA GLU A 177 3.43 10.31 5.22
C GLU A 177 4.05 11.65 4.77
N VAL A 178 3.22 12.70 4.73
CA VAL A 178 3.60 14.10 4.46
C VAL A 178 3.23 15.01 5.63
N ASP A 179 3.83 16.19 5.68
CA ASP A 179 3.36 17.30 6.52
C ASP A 179 2.17 18.05 5.90
N ALA A 180 1.61 19.00 6.63
CA ALA A 180 0.45 19.78 6.17
C ALA A 180 0.74 20.69 4.95
N ALA A 181 2.00 20.83 4.55
CA ALA A 181 2.41 21.52 3.32
C ALA A 181 2.67 20.54 2.16
N GLY A 182 2.31 19.26 2.31
CA GLY A 182 2.49 18.22 1.30
C GLY A 182 3.93 17.72 1.16
N LYS A 183 4.83 18.06 2.09
CA LYS A 183 6.24 17.63 2.01
C LYS A 183 6.42 16.28 2.68
N LYS A 184 7.08 15.34 1.99
CA LYS A 184 7.49 14.02 2.50
C LYS A 184 8.12 14.12 3.90
N LYS A 185 7.52 13.42 4.86
CA LYS A 185 8.14 13.16 6.18
C LYS A 185 9.13 12.01 6.05
N VAL A 186 10.15 12.08 6.89
CA VAL A 186 11.28 11.14 6.89
C VAL A 186 11.28 10.42 8.22
N HIS A 187 11.12 9.09 8.22
CA HIS A 187 11.00 8.35 9.48
C HIS A 187 12.30 8.41 10.30
N LYS A 188 12.13 8.49 11.63
CA LYS A 188 13.23 8.63 12.61
C LYS A 188 14.18 7.42 12.66
N LEU A 189 13.71 6.24 12.23
CA LEU A 189 14.48 4.98 12.17
C LEU A 189 14.76 4.53 10.72
N ARG A 190 14.72 5.41 9.72
CA ARG A 190 15.11 5.01 8.34
C ARG A 190 16.55 4.50 8.33
N LEU A 191 16.80 3.54 7.46
CA LEU A 191 18.09 2.98 7.13
C LEU A 191 18.28 3.08 5.62
N SER A 192 19.46 3.51 5.20
CA SER A 192 19.91 3.46 3.81
C SER A 192 20.44 2.07 3.45
N VAL A 193 20.84 1.88 2.19
CA VAL A 193 21.54 0.67 1.74
C VAL A 193 22.87 0.48 2.50
N ASP A 194 23.64 1.55 2.72
CA ASP A 194 24.91 1.53 3.47
C ASP A 194 24.69 1.03 4.92
N ASP A 195 23.61 1.49 5.58
CA ASP A 195 23.31 1.13 6.98
C ASP A 195 22.97 -0.36 7.20
N LEU A 196 22.68 -1.10 6.13
CA LEU A 196 22.36 -2.54 6.17
C LEU A 196 23.52 -3.45 5.72
N ILE A 197 24.58 -2.91 5.12
CA ILE A 197 25.72 -3.71 4.62
C ILE A 197 26.79 -3.84 5.72
N PRO A 198 27.02 -5.05 6.29
CA PRO A 198 28.00 -5.22 7.36
C PRO A 198 29.43 -4.90 6.89
N GLY A 199 30.08 -3.95 7.55
CA GLY A 199 31.48 -3.58 7.29
C GLY A 199 31.70 -2.40 6.33
N THR A 200 30.64 -1.71 5.90
CA THR A 200 30.80 -0.37 5.33
C THR A 200 31.11 0.65 6.44
N GLU A 201 32.30 1.24 6.40
CA GLU A 201 32.62 2.41 7.25
C GLU A 201 31.68 3.57 6.86
N PRO A 202 30.94 4.19 7.81
CA PRO A 202 29.90 5.15 7.49
C PRO A 202 30.47 6.35 6.74
N SER A 203 30.05 6.51 5.48
CA SER A 203 30.69 7.47 4.58
C SER A 203 30.61 8.89 5.14
N SER A 204 31.76 9.58 5.21
CA SER A 204 31.96 10.71 6.14
C SER A 204 31.33 12.06 5.73
N LYS A 205 30.11 12.02 5.16
CA LYS A 205 29.25 13.17 4.84
C LYS A 205 28.49 13.73 6.05
N ALA A 206 28.58 13.08 7.22
CA ALA A 206 28.13 13.64 8.49
C ALA A 206 28.82 15.00 8.76
N LYS A 207 28.14 16.11 8.44
CA LYS A 207 28.63 17.48 8.62
C LYS A 207 29.00 17.72 10.07
N LYS A 208 30.29 17.61 10.40
CA LYS A 208 30.83 17.80 11.76
C LYS A 208 30.48 19.21 12.27
N SER A 209 29.39 19.30 13.04
CA SER A 209 29.04 20.47 13.82
C SER A 209 30.22 20.82 14.71
N LYS A 210 30.89 21.94 14.42
CA LYS A 210 32.15 22.32 15.07
C LYS A 210 31.88 22.68 16.52
N ARG A 211 32.00 21.70 17.42
CA ARG A 211 32.02 21.91 18.88
C ARG A 211 32.92 23.11 19.19
N LYS A 212 32.35 24.15 19.81
CA LYS A 212 33.04 25.40 20.13
C LYS A 212 34.24 25.10 21.04
N ARG A 213 35.47 25.14 20.50
CA ARG A 213 36.68 25.18 21.32
C ARG A 213 36.82 26.56 21.96
N SER A 214 37.30 26.58 23.19
CA SER A 214 37.45 27.76 24.04
C SER A 214 38.47 28.78 23.46
N PRO A 215 38.31 30.08 23.74
CA PRO A 215 39.24 31.10 23.27
C PRO A 215 40.56 31.03 24.04
N SER A 216 41.68 30.98 23.32
CA SER A 216 43.03 31.21 23.87
C SER A 216 43.55 32.59 23.42
N PRO A 217 44.40 33.27 24.21
CA PRO A 217 44.65 34.70 24.08
C PRO A 217 45.55 35.08 22.88
N PRO A 218 45.43 36.31 22.36
CA PRO A 218 46.20 36.78 21.21
C PRO A 218 47.64 37.18 21.58
N PRO A 219 48.64 36.90 20.73
CA PRO A 219 50.02 37.36 20.92
C PRO A 219 50.18 38.87 20.66
N GLN A 220 51.19 39.49 21.29
CA GLN A 220 51.41 40.94 21.30
C GLN A 220 52.08 41.50 20.04
N LYS A 221 51.96 42.81 19.82
CA LYS A 221 52.47 43.54 18.63
C LYS A 221 53.92 44.04 18.80
N HIS A 222 54.80 43.64 17.88
CA HIS A 222 55.99 44.39 17.45
C HIS A 222 56.20 44.14 15.93
N GLY A 223 56.61 45.06 15.07
CA GLY A 223 56.68 46.53 15.20
C GLY A 223 57.64 47.19 14.18
N LYS A 224 57.12 48.06 13.29
CA LYS A 224 57.85 48.87 12.24
C LYS A 224 58.29 48.03 11.00
N ARG A 225 58.44 48.55 9.76
CA ARG A 225 58.21 49.89 9.14
C ARG A 225 58.08 49.79 7.58
N LYS A 226 57.48 50.82 6.94
CA LYS A 226 57.56 51.34 5.51
C LYS A 226 58.29 50.49 4.43
N SER A 227 57.87 50.39 3.16
CA SER A 227 57.32 51.37 2.18
C SER A 227 56.64 50.63 0.98
N ARG A 228 55.59 51.10 0.26
CA ARG A 228 55.28 52.33 -0.54
C ARG A 228 55.68 52.22 -2.04
N SER A 229 54.71 52.42 -2.96
CA SER A 229 54.84 52.53 -4.45
C SER A 229 55.04 51.21 -5.25
N SER A 230 54.57 51.01 -6.50
CA SER A 230 53.45 51.60 -7.29
C SER A 230 53.29 51.00 -8.71
N LYS A 231 52.06 51.09 -9.27
CA LYS A 231 51.69 51.24 -10.72
C LYS A 231 51.86 50.07 -11.73
N ARG A 232 50.78 49.86 -12.51
CA ARG A 232 50.72 49.46 -13.96
C ARG A 232 51.18 48.03 -14.28
N ARG A 233 50.74 47.35 -15.35
CA ARG A 233 49.76 47.54 -16.47
C ARG A 233 49.21 46.10 -16.75
N ASP A 234 47.95 45.83 -17.08
CA ASP A 234 47.22 46.19 -18.32
C ASP A 234 47.89 45.61 -19.58
N ASN A 235 47.32 44.51 -20.11
CA ASN A 235 47.37 44.14 -21.53
C ASN A 235 46.18 43.21 -21.87
N ASP A 236 45.70 43.34 -23.09
CA ASP A 236 44.58 42.61 -23.70
C ASP A 236 44.99 41.25 -24.30
N GLY A 237 44.03 40.50 -24.87
CA GLY A 237 44.28 39.29 -25.67
C GLY A 237 43.08 38.36 -25.83
N GLU A 238 42.26 38.61 -26.85
CA GLU A 238 41.18 37.72 -27.34
C GLU A 238 41.72 36.72 -28.40
N ASP A 239 40.81 35.91 -28.97
CA ASP A 239 40.92 35.20 -30.28
C ASP A 239 41.90 33.99 -30.41
N GLU A 240 41.65 32.93 -31.21
CA GLU A 240 40.42 32.49 -31.92
C GLU A 240 40.41 30.96 -32.21
N GLU A 241 39.48 30.53 -33.06
CA GLU A 241 39.07 29.18 -33.47
C GLU A 241 40.14 28.25 -34.10
N ASP A 242 39.98 26.92 -33.91
CA ASP A 242 39.71 25.92 -34.98
C ASP A 242 39.36 24.56 -34.30
N ASN A 243 38.31 23.75 -34.52
CA ASN A 243 37.29 23.51 -35.58
C ASN A 243 37.50 22.17 -36.34
N ALA A 244 36.41 21.61 -36.90
CA ALA A 244 36.27 20.30 -37.57
C ALA A 244 36.52 19.03 -36.70
N SER A 245 35.78 17.92 -36.81
CA SER A 245 34.58 17.57 -37.61
C SER A 245 33.74 16.57 -36.78
N ARG A 246 32.40 16.67 -36.69
CA ARG A 246 31.38 16.13 -37.62
C ARG A 246 31.43 14.59 -37.79
N ASP A 247 30.41 13.78 -37.48
CA ASP A 247 29.03 13.64 -38.06
C ASP A 247 29.00 12.30 -38.84
N ASN A 248 28.01 11.38 -38.82
CA ASN A 248 26.65 11.22 -38.23
C ASN A 248 26.38 9.67 -38.18
N THR A 249 25.35 8.99 -37.64
CA THR A 249 23.99 9.19 -37.05
C THR A 249 23.88 8.27 -35.80
N ASP A 250 22.87 8.20 -34.90
CA ASP A 250 21.39 8.12 -34.90
C ASP A 250 20.72 6.93 -35.64
N THR A 251 20.01 6.06 -34.91
CA THR A 251 18.70 5.45 -35.24
C THR A 251 18.23 4.61 -34.03
N ALA A 252 16.97 4.76 -33.60
CA ALA A 252 16.34 3.93 -32.56
C ALA A 252 15.34 2.88 -33.12
N PRO A 253 15.13 1.71 -32.48
CA PRO A 253 14.19 0.70 -32.96
C PRO A 253 12.93 0.53 -32.07
N THR A 254 11.74 0.80 -32.62
CA THR A 254 10.43 0.26 -32.17
C THR A 254 9.56 -0.05 -33.43
N PRO A 255 8.32 -0.59 -33.38
CA PRO A 255 8.08 -1.93 -33.92
C PRO A 255 7.00 -2.00 -35.03
N GLU A 256 6.88 -3.14 -35.73
CA GLU A 256 5.80 -3.36 -36.70
C GLU A 256 5.38 -4.85 -36.83
N ILE A 257 4.21 -5.11 -37.46
CA ILE A 257 3.42 -6.33 -37.30
C ILE A 257 2.82 -6.82 -38.65
N GLU A 258 2.78 -8.16 -38.83
CA GLU A 258 2.00 -8.98 -39.79
C GLU A 258 2.34 -9.08 -41.31
N ARG A 259 2.25 -10.35 -41.80
CA ARG A 259 1.69 -10.82 -43.11
C ARG A 259 2.44 -10.53 -44.44
N THR A 260 2.41 -11.38 -45.50
CA THR A 260 2.03 -12.82 -45.72
C THR A 260 2.76 -13.35 -46.98
N THR A 261 2.99 -14.67 -47.11
CA THR A 261 2.93 -15.41 -48.40
C THR A 261 2.67 -16.91 -48.18
N GLU A 262 2.13 -17.61 -49.20
CA GLU A 262 1.77 -19.04 -49.18
C GLU A 262 2.75 -19.88 -50.06
N THR A 263 2.58 -21.16 -50.48
CA THR A 263 1.47 -22.17 -50.57
C THR A 263 2.15 -23.58 -50.79
N PRO A 264 1.48 -24.74 -51.06
CA PRO A 264 0.05 -25.13 -50.96
C PRO A 264 -0.26 -26.52 -50.29
N ALA A 265 -1.55 -26.75 -50.06
CA ALA A 265 -2.30 -28.02 -50.20
C ALA A 265 -1.98 -29.28 -49.35
N ALA A 266 -2.78 -29.48 -48.30
CA ALA A 266 -3.52 -30.75 -48.07
C ALA A 266 -4.84 -30.42 -47.32
N ALA A 267 -5.98 -30.97 -47.74
CA ALA A 267 -7.30 -30.60 -47.22
C ALA A 267 -7.88 -31.64 -46.24
N PRO A 268 -8.45 -31.22 -45.08
CA PRO A 268 -9.27 -32.08 -44.24
C PRO A 268 -10.73 -32.15 -44.75
N VAL A 269 -11.37 -33.31 -44.61
CA VAL A 269 -12.76 -33.53 -45.02
C VAL A 269 -13.72 -33.33 -43.85
N VAL A 270 -14.81 -32.61 -44.08
CA VAL A 270 -15.91 -32.40 -43.12
C VAL A 270 -17.00 -33.49 -43.29
N PRO A 271 -17.51 -34.07 -42.21
CA PRO A 271 -18.80 -34.76 -42.19
C PRO A 271 -19.90 -33.88 -41.56
N GLU A 272 -20.97 -33.63 -42.32
CA GLU A 272 -22.23 -33.02 -41.82
C GLU A 272 -23.26 -34.10 -41.40
N PRO A 273 -24.44 -33.76 -40.82
CA PRO A 273 -25.05 -34.57 -39.76
C PRO A 273 -26.29 -35.38 -40.16
N ALA A 274 -26.69 -36.29 -39.27
CA ALA A 274 -28.01 -36.95 -39.24
C ALA A 274 -28.31 -37.57 -37.86
N PRO A 275 -29.57 -37.82 -37.48
CA PRO A 275 -30.78 -37.06 -37.81
C PRO A 275 -31.61 -36.71 -36.54
N VAL A 276 -32.65 -35.89 -36.71
CA VAL A 276 -33.61 -35.54 -35.64
C VAL A 276 -34.57 -36.71 -35.37
N THR A 277 -34.97 -36.89 -34.11
CA THR A 277 -36.14 -37.72 -33.71
C THR A 277 -37.07 -36.91 -32.80
N GLU A 278 -38.35 -37.26 -32.79
CA GLU A 278 -39.45 -36.37 -32.42
C GLU A 278 -39.67 -36.20 -30.91
N ALA A 279 -40.18 -35.03 -30.52
CA ALA A 279 -40.82 -34.81 -29.23
C ALA A 279 -42.35 -34.74 -29.40
N PRO A 280 -43.15 -35.52 -28.64
CA PRO A 280 -44.60 -35.31 -28.54
C PRO A 280 -44.93 -34.16 -27.58
N ALA A 281 -46.04 -33.47 -27.83
CA ALA A 281 -46.37 -32.18 -27.21
C ALA A 281 -47.01 -32.28 -25.80
N THR A 282 -46.91 -31.18 -25.05
CA THR A 282 -47.74 -30.91 -23.86
C THR A 282 -49.21 -30.73 -24.27
N PRO A 283 -50.15 -31.21 -23.45
CA PRO A 283 -51.19 -30.28 -22.99
C PRO A 283 -51.62 -30.48 -21.52
N ALA A 284 -52.14 -29.41 -20.94
CA ALA A 284 -53.09 -29.36 -19.82
C ALA A 284 -54.32 -28.55 -20.31
N PRO A 285 -55.42 -28.32 -19.54
CA PRO A 285 -55.75 -28.78 -18.18
C PRO A 285 -57.21 -29.33 -18.01
N ALA A 286 -57.55 -29.84 -16.82
CA ALA A 286 -58.85 -29.78 -16.10
C ALA A 286 -58.64 -30.43 -14.71
N MET A 287 -59.08 -29.95 -13.55
CA MET A 287 -60.32 -29.31 -13.07
C MET A 287 -61.46 -30.28 -12.71
N ASP A 288 -61.48 -30.68 -11.44
CA ASP A 288 -62.65 -30.95 -10.59
C ASP A 288 -62.21 -30.71 -9.12
N VAL A 289 -63.07 -30.43 -8.13
CA VAL A 289 -63.99 -29.29 -7.88
C VAL A 289 -64.76 -29.63 -6.59
N HIS A 290 -64.71 -28.75 -5.58
CA HIS A 290 -65.50 -28.81 -4.32
C HIS A 290 -65.20 -30.00 -3.37
N ASP A 291 -65.58 -29.98 -2.09
CA ASP A 291 -66.60 -29.15 -1.42
C ASP A 291 -66.19 -28.55 -0.05
N ASP A 292 -67.08 -27.68 0.44
CA ASP A 292 -67.00 -26.73 1.55
C ASP A 292 -66.83 -27.31 2.98
N SER A 293 -66.33 -26.48 3.90
CA SER A 293 -66.83 -26.39 5.29
C SER A 293 -66.32 -25.15 6.02
N GLN A 294 -67.24 -24.43 6.67
CA GLN A 294 -67.04 -23.08 7.23
C GLN A 294 -66.62 -23.08 8.71
N GLY A 295 -65.88 -22.05 9.15
CA GLY A 295 -65.19 -22.07 10.46
C GLY A 295 -65.04 -20.78 11.28
N LYS A 296 -65.80 -19.71 11.00
CA LYS A 296 -66.14 -18.51 11.83
C LYS A 296 -65.10 -17.78 12.73
N HIS A 297 -65.22 -16.46 12.73
CA HIS A 297 -64.61 -15.49 13.67
C HIS A 297 -64.91 -15.75 15.16
N SER A 298 -64.09 -15.17 16.04
CA SER A 298 -64.53 -14.59 17.33
C SER A 298 -63.56 -13.52 17.84
N ASP A 299 -64.05 -12.28 17.97
CA ASP A 299 -63.40 -11.19 18.69
C ASP A 299 -63.82 -11.16 20.17
N SER A 300 -62.88 -10.85 21.08
CA SER A 300 -63.08 -10.23 22.42
C SER A 300 -61.69 -10.06 23.05
N ASN A 301 -61.14 -8.88 23.35
CA ASN A 301 -61.63 -7.62 23.94
C ASN A 301 -61.60 -7.58 25.50
N THR A 302 -61.17 -6.41 25.99
CA THR A 302 -60.86 -5.95 27.37
C THR A 302 -61.55 -6.60 28.58
N GLN A 303 -60.78 -6.73 29.68
CA GLN A 303 -61.01 -6.04 30.97
C GLN A 303 -59.65 -5.89 31.71
N GLU A 304 -59.22 -4.66 32.05
CA GLU A 304 -59.47 -3.89 33.29
C GLU A 304 -58.65 -4.30 34.52
N THR A 305 -57.84 -3.36 35.02
CA THR A 305 -57.62 -3.13 36.46
C THR A 305 -57.33 -1.65 36.69
N HIS A 306 -58.27 -0.95 37.34
CA HIS A 306 -58.01 0.35 37.97
C HIS A 306 -57.27 0.14 39.31
N TYR A 307 -56.31 1.00 39.62
CA TYR A 307 -56.41 1.96 40.74
C TYR A 307 -55.31 3.03 40.63
#